data_AF-A0AA51M397-F1
#
_entry.id   AF-A0AA51M397-F1
#
_cell.length_a   1.000
_cell.length_b   1.000
_cell.length_c   1.000
_cell.angle_alpha   90.00
_cell.angle_beta   90.00
_cell.angle_gamma   90.00
#
_symmetry.space_group_name_H-M   'P 1'
#
loop_
_entity.id
_entity.type
_entity.pdbx_description
1 polymer ?
#
loop_
_entity_poly.entity_id
_entity_poly.type
_entity_poly.pdbx_seq_one_letter_code
_entity_poly.pdbx_strand_id
1 'polypeptide(L)' 'MIVEVEINREFFSGELADLAKIKNKVGKELRDALELRTTVKLVEPGSLPRFEGKEKRVIDRREGI' A
#
# COMPACT_ATOMS: atom_id res chain seq x y z
N MET A 1 -1.65 11.61 0.94
CA MET A 1 -1.65 10.50 -0.05
C MET A 1 -1.96 9.20 0.65
N ILE A 2 -2.80 8.35 0.05
CA ILE A 2 -3.06 6.98 0.52
C ILE A 2 -2.30 6.03 -0.40
N VAL A 3 -1.58 5.08 0.18
CA VAL A 3 -0.90 4.01 -0.56
C VAL A 3 -1.55 2.70 -0.16
N GLU A 4 -2.21 2.06 -1.12
CA GLU A 4 -2.80 0.74 -0.93
C GLU A 4 -1.77 -0.33 -1.29
N VAL A 5 -1.51 -1.25 -0.35
CA VAL A 5 -0.48 -2.27 -0.46
C VAL A 5 -1.13 -3.63 -0.28
N GLU A 6 -1.05 -4.44 -1.32
CA GLU A 6 -1.56 -5.80 -1.32
C GLU A 6 -0.68 -6.70 -0.46
N ILE A 7 -1.28 -7.42 0.50
CA ILE A 7 -0.57 -8.40 1.32
C ILE A 7 -0.36 -9.66 0.48
N ASN A 8 0.86 -10.18 0.42
CA ASN A 8 1.09 -11.54 -0.04
C ASN A 8 0.89 -12.52 1.13
N ARG A 9 0.01 -13.51 0.95
CA ARG A 9 -0.34 -14.52 1.97
C ARG A 9 0.86 -15.27 2.51
N GLU A 10 1.90 -15.47 1.71
CA GLU A 10 3.14 -16.15 2.13
C GLU A 10 3.89 -15.40 3.22
N PHE A 11 3.71 -14.07 3.28
CA PHE A 11 4.34 -13.20 4.27
C PHE A 11 3.43 -12.89 5.46
N PHE A 12 2.25 -13.51 5.52
CA PHE A 12 1.27 -13.31 6.58
C PHE A 12 1.02 -14.62 7.33
N SER A 13 1.40 -14.64 8.60
CA SER A 13 1.26 -15.80 9.50
C SER A 13 -0.18 -16.04 9.99
N GLY A 14 -1.10 -15.10 9.76
CA GLY A 14 -2.42 -15.07 10.40
C GLY A 14 -2.52 -14.10 11.59
N GLU A 15 -1.39 -13.59 12.09
CA GLU A 15 -1.38 -12.75 13.28
C GLU A 15 -1.59 -11.26 12.98
N LEU A 16 -2.47 -10.62 13.75
CA LEU A 16 -2.74 -9.17 13.63
C LEU A 16 -1.47 -8.32 13.87
N ALA A 17 -0.55 -8.82 14.70
CA ALA A 17 0.72 -8.16 15.00
C ALA A 17 1.60 -8.01 13.75
N ASP A 18 1.55 -8.98 12.84
CA ASP A 18 2.35 -8.94 11.61
C ASP A 18 1.83 -7.89 10.62
N LEU A 19 0.50 -7.67 10.58
CA LEU A 19 -0.09 -6.57 9.81
C LEU A 19 0.41 -5.21 10.29
N ALA A 20 0.49 -5.02 11.61
CA ALA A 20 1.01 -3.78 12.18
C ALA A 20 2.49 -3.57 11.83
N LYS A 21 3.31 -4.63 11.92
CA LYS A 21 4.73 -4.59 11.53
C LYS A 21 4.90 -4.22 10.05
N ILE A 22 4.16 -4.86 9.16
CA ILE A 22 4.22 -4.60 7.71
C ILE A 22 3.81 -3.16 7.42
N LYS A 23 2.68 -2.71 7.97
CA LYS A 23 2.19 -1.33 7.79
C LYS A 23 3.23 -0.30 8.25
N ASN A 24 3.82 -0.51 9.42
CA ASN A 24 4.83 0.40 9.97
C ASN A 24 6.13 0.37 9.15
N LYS A 25 6.58 -0.81 8.72
CA LYS A 25 7.75 -0.96 7.86
C LYS A 25 7.56 -0.19 6.55
N VAL A 26 6.48 -0.46 5.82
CA VAL A 26 6.21 0.23 4.55
C VAL A 26 6.04 1.73 4.75
N GLY A 27 5.34 2.16 5.80
CA GLY A 27 5.18 3.58 6.11
C GLY A 27 6.52 4.28 6.40
N LYS A 28 7.46 3.60 7.07
CA LYS A 28 8.81 4.12 7.30
C LYS A 28 9.60 4.22 6.01
N GLU A 29 9.65 3.16 5.21
CA GLU A 29 10.39 3.15 3.93
C GLU A 29 9.88 4.23 2.96
N LEU A 30 8.55 4.41 2.86
CA LEU A 30 7.96 5.46 2.03
C LEU A 30 8.31 6.86 2.53
N ARG A 31 8.32 7.07 3.86
CA ARG A 31 8.73 8.35 4.44
C ARG A 31 10.20 8.64 4.18
N ASP A 32 11.06 7.64 4.34
CA ASP A 32 12.51 7.79 4.15
C ASP A 32 12.85 8.08 2.68
N ALA A 33 12.12 7.46 1.74
CA ALA A 33 12.36 7.65 0.30
C ALA A 33 11.72 8.92 -0.29
N LEU A 34 10.54 9.32 0.20
CA LEU A 34 9.76 10.41 -0.39
C LEU A 34 9.77 11.69 0.45
N GLU A 35 10.26 11.63 1.69
CA GLU A 35 10.18 12.70 2.69
C GLU A 35 8.74 13.20 2.97
N LEU A 36 7.74 12.38 2.64
CA LEU A 36 6.32 12.71 2.77
C LEU A 36 5.61 11.80 3.77
N ARG A 37 4.60 12.35 4.46
CA ARG A 37 3.69 11.57 5.29
C ARG A 37 2.65 10.86 4.41
N THR A 38 2.67 9.54 4.43
CA THR A 38 1.75 8.70 3.67
C THR A 38 0.88 7.82 4.58
N THR A 39 -0.40 7.67 4.25
CA THR A 39 -1.29 6.71 4.92
C THR A 39 -1.21 5.38 4.19
N VAL A 40 -0.61 4.37 4.81
CA VAL A 40 -0.55 3.00 4.27
C VAL A 40 -1.80 2.23 4.66
N LYS A 41 -2.49 1.68 3.65
CA LYS A 41 -3.65 0.80 3.81
C LYS A 41 -3.30 -0.57 3.24
N LEU A 42 -3.34 -1.59 4.09
CA LEU A 42 -3.16 -2.96 3.64
C LEU A 42 -4.47 -3.47 3.04
N VAL A 43 -4.40 -4.14 1.89
CA VAL A 43 -5.54 -4.71 1.19
C VAL A 43 -5.32 -6.20 0.91
N GLU A 44 -6.41 -6.92 0.67
CA GLU A 44 -6.36 -8.36 0.48
C GLU A 44 -5.60 -8.75 -0.79
N PRO A 45 -4.90 -9.90 -0.79
CA PRO A 45 -4.27 -10.46 -1.98
C PRO A 45 -5.25 -10.56 -3.15
N GLY A 46 -4.84 -10.08 -4.33
CA GLY A 46 -5.65 -10.05 -5.54
C GLY A 46 -6.72 -8.96 -5.61
N SER A 47 -6.85 -8.09 -4.59
CA SER A 47 -7.89 -7.05 -4.60
C SER A 47 -7.52 -5.81 -5.42
N LEU A 48 -6.23 -5.58 -5.70
CA LEU A 48 -5.83 -4.48 -6.58
C LEU A 48 -6.08 -4.84 -8.06
N PRO A 49 -6.62 -3.90 -8.85
CA PRO A 49 -6.92 -4.16 -10.25
C PRO A 49 -5.64 -4.49 -11.04
N ARG A 50 -5.69 -5.58 -11.80
CA ARG A 50 -4.66 -6.00 -12.74
C ARG A 50 -5.01 -5.46 -14.13
N PHE A 51 -4.03 -4.91 -14.84
CA PHE A 51 -4.23 -4.40 -16.19
C PHE A 51 -3.24 -5.09 -17.14
N GLU A 52 -3.69 -5.49 -18.34
CA GLU A 52 -2.87 -6.19 -19.35
C GLU A 52 -1.81 -5.30 -20.05
N GLY A 53 -1.64 -4.05 -19.61
CA GLY A 53 -0.71 -3.08 -20.20
C GLY A 53 0.12 -2.34 -19.14
N LYS A 54 0.41 -1.03 -19.37
CA LYS A 54 1.00 -0.19 -18.31
C LYS A 54 0.01 -0.06 -17.16
N GLU A 55 0.29 -0.72 -16.04
CA GLU A 55 -0.60 -0.67 -14.87
C GLU A 55 -0.75 0.77 -14.35
N LYS A 56 -1.99 1.24 -14.24
CA LYS A 56 -2.29 2.51 -13.55
C LYS A 56 -2.21 2.28 -12.04
N ARG A 57 -1.12 2.72 -11.42
CA ARG A 57 -0.88 2.63 -9.96
C ARG A 57 -1.20 3.92 -9.19
N VAL A 58 -1.49 5.01 -9.90
CA VAL A 58 -1.79 6.33 -9.31
C VAL A 58 -3.20 6.74 -9.70
N ILE A 59 -4.03 7.03 -8.70
CA ILE A 59 -5.37 7.58 -8.86
C ILE A 59 -5.37 8.95 -8.19
N ASP A 60 -5.49 10.00 -8.99
CA ASP A 60 -5.65 11.35 -8.48
C ASP A 60 -7.14 11.59 -8.15
N ARG A 61 -7.39 11.98 -6.90
CA ARG A 61 -8.74 12.29 -6.39
C ARG A 61 -8.86 13.73 -5.90
N ARG A 62 -7.91 14.60 -6.27
CA ARG A 62 -8.00 16.02 -5.96
C ARG A 62 -9.15 16.61 -6.77
N GLU A 63 -10.18 17.12 -6.12
CA GLU A 63 -11.22 17.89 -6.80
C GLU A 63 -10.69 19.31 -7.05
N GLY A 64 -10.74 19.75 -8.32
CA GLY A 64 -10.36 21.11 -8.72
C GLY A 64 -8.85 21.36 -8.69
N ILE A 65 -8.25 21.37 -9.88
CA ILE A 65 -7.26 22.39 -10.24
C ILE A 65 -8.00 23.41 -11.08
#